data_AF-A0A5M8PBE2-F1
#
_entry.id   AF-A0A5M8PBE2-F1
#
_cell.length_a   1.000
_cell.length_b   1.000
_cell.length_c   1.000
_cell.angle_alpha   90.00
_cell.angle_beta   90.00
_cell.angle_gamma   90.00
#
_symmetry.space_group_name_H-M   'P 1'
#
loop_
_entity.id
_entity.type
_entity.pdbx_description
1 polymer ?
#
loop_
_entity_poly.entity_id
_entity_poly.type
_entity_poly.pdbx_seq_one_letter_code
_entity_poly.pdbx_strand_id
1 'polypeptide(L)'
;MRETEMHEAEISPAGEIMVNKQNIGRIEGFRLALTGENPAGLPAIKAELAPLVTAWYEQQAERFAAAANADMAVDQDEFVRWAGWLIARLIPGEDVLHPGFVLLADDETGAQAREKMAQRVRRFIAFYCETTLKPLFDLAGAEALTEKPRFIALRLVEQLGVVPRREIAAELKELDQESRAALRRFGVRFGVYHVFLPALLKPAPAQALTLLWALKNNAQARAGKSDIVAQLMAGRTSFAVEEGGDRAFYRLAGYCLLGKRAVRIDMLERCADLIRHAQTWRPGKAAAPRPDGAYDGKYFTISQAMLSILGAKPEDMEEILRQSGYKARPVSKVDYRAFLQKNETAAEKAGEINRPAAEPVGDWPAQTAAIIPRQSDENAFVPAAEPVGSKFASSDKAAGEIILLWRYQRRPYKKPHKKEQKRPLSSAPDKAGQALRDNRGGVAAAAGKRFAGQQQKAAATGKAAAAGNSAAPQQEQRAAERTGSPGSNQRRNFGKPRNFDGRKQGKPVNIEDSPFAALAALRDKMRQ
;
A
#
# COMPACT_ATOMS: atom_id res chain seq x y z
N MET A 1 23.51 28.83 -58.34
CA MET A 1 22.68 28.24 -57.26
C MET A 1 23.53 27.19 -56.56
N ARG A 2 23.25 26.81 -55.31
CA ARG A 2 23.79 25.53 -54.78
C ARG A 2 22.76 24.47 -55.11
N GLU A 3 23.20 23.39 -55.75
CA GLU A 3 22.33 22.25 -55.99
C GLU A 3 22.02 21.59 -54.65
N THR A 4 20.75 21.31 -54.40
CA THR A 4 20.35 20.51 -53.25
C THR A 4 20.61 19.06 -53.61
N GLU A 5 21.77 18.55 -53.22
CA GLU A 5 22.03 17.10 -53.25
C GLU A 5 20.93 16.42 -52.43
N MET A 6 19.98 15.78 -53.10
CA MET A 6 18.95 14.97 -52.44
C MET A 6 19.63 13.74 -51.86
N HIS A 7 19.66 13.61 -50.54
CA HIS A 7 20.28 12.45 -49.92
C HIS A 7 19.26 11.29 -49.94
N GLU A 8 19.70 10.07 -50.29
CA GLU A 8 18.84 8.89 -50.17
C GLU A 8 18.71 8.55 -48.68
N ALA A 9 17.61 9.02 -48.09
CA ALA A 9 17.26 8.84 -46.68
C ALA A 9 16.18 7.75 -46.51
N GLU A 10 16.46 6.78 -45.63
CA GLU A 10 15.54 5.70 -45.29
C GLU A 10 15.50 5.44 -43.77
N ILE A 11 14.37 4.93 -43.29
CA ILE A 11 14.17 4.55 -41.88
C ILE A 11 13.86 3.05 -41.83
N SER A 12 14.70 2.28 -41.14
CA SER A 12 14.56 0.84 -41.04
C SER A 12 13.34 0.44 -40.17
N PRO A 13 12.82 -0.81 -40.31
CA PRO A 13 11.78 -1.32 -39.41
C PRO A 13 12.18 -1.38 -37.92
N ALA A 14 13.48 -1.32 -37.62
CA ALA A 14 14.02 -1.21 -36.27
C ALA A 14 14.04 0.24 -35.73
N GLY A 15 13.77 1.24 -36.58
CA GLY A 15 13.86 2.67 -36.25
C GLY A 15 15.26 3.26 -36.42
N GLU A 16 16.18 2.58 -37.11
CA GLU A 16 17.49 3.13 -37.47
C GLU A 16 17.37 4.02 -38.71
N ILE A 17 18.15 5.09 -38.78
CA ILE A 17 18.07 6.09 -39.85
C ILE A 17 19.34 6.03 -40.68
N MET A 18 19.19 5.69 -41.95
CA MET A 18 20.29 5.65 -42.91
C MET A 18 20.13 6.77 -43.92
N VAL A 19 21.24 7.47 -44.19
CA VAL A 19 21.31 8.53 -45.20
C VAL A 19 22.56 8.25 -46.03
N ASN A 20 22.40 8.13 -47.35
CA ASN A 20 23.46 7.71 -48.28
C ASN A 20 24.17 6.42 -47.80
N LYS A 21 23.40 5.48 -47.23
CA LYS A 21 23.84 4.19 -46.65
C LYS A 21 24.76 4.29 -45.42
N GLN A 22 24.85 5.46 -44.79
CA GLN A 22 25.48 5.65 -43.49
C GLN A 22 24.42 5.77 -42.39
N ASN A 23 24.57 5.07 -41.27
CA ASN A 23 23.69 5.22 -40.11
C ASN A 23 24.02 6.54 -39.39
N ILE A 24 23.03 7.44 -39.31
CA ILE A 24 23.16 8.77 -38.71
C ILE A 24 22.35 8.92 -37.41
N GLY A 25 21.71 7.85 -36.94
CA GLY A 25 20.90 7.87 -35.72
C GLY A 25 19.79 6.84 -35.68
N ARG A 26 18.92 6.98 -34.67
CA ARG A 26 17.74 6.12 -34.48
C ARG A 26 16.57 6.89 -33.88
N ILE A 27 15.40 6.25 -33.87
CA ILE A 27 14.18 6.79 -33.27
C ILE A 27 13.86 6.02 -31.98
N GLU A 28 13.82 6.73 -30.86
CA GLU A 28 13.61 6.17 -29.51
C GLU A 28 12.18 6.42 -29.04
N GLY A 29 11.28 5.50 -29.38
CA GLY A 29 9.84 5.64 -29.13
C GLY A 29 9.23 6.66 -30.09
N PHE A 30 9.17 7.93 -29.68
CA PHE A 30 8.65 9.05 -30.50
C PHE A 30 9.63 10.24 -30.54
N ARG A 31 10.94 9.96 -30.45
CA ARG A 31 11.99 11.00 -30.42
C ARG A 31 13.19 10.65 -31.31
N LEU A 32 13.69 11.64 -32.04
CA LEU A 32 14.73 11.54 -33.06
C LEU A 32 16.13 11.72 -32.45
N ALA A 33 16.82 10.60 -32.20
CA ALA A 33 18.16 10.55 -31.64
C ALA A 33 19.22 10.42 -32.76
N LEU A 34 19.64 11.57 -33.31
CA LEU A 34 20.74 11.62 -34.28
C LEU A 34 22.11 11.51 -33.61
N THR A 35 23.00 10.72 -34.21
CA THR A 35 24.40 10.52 -33.83
C THR A 35 25.29 11.06 -34.94
N GLY A 36 25.74 12.31 -34.82
CA GLY A 36 26.59 12.96 -35.83
C GLY A 36 27.78 13.69 -35.21
N GLU A 37 28.96 13.47 -35.78
CA GLU A 37 30.23 14.09 -35.33
C GLU A 37 30.33 15.57 -35.74
N ASN A 38 29.56 16.00 -36.75
CA ASN A 38 29.52 17.38 -37.23
C ASN A 38 28.19 18.06 -36.85
N PRO A 39 28.12 18.83 -35.74
CA PRO A 39 26.87 19.43 -35.28
C PRO A 39 26.30 20.53 -36.19
N ALA A 40 27.10 21.09 -37.10
CA ALA A 40 26.65 22.17 -37.98
C ALA A 40 25.68 21.71 -39.09
N GLY A 41 25.76 20.44 -39.51
CA GLY A 41 24.89 19.88 -40.55
C GLY A 41 23.54 19.36 -40.04
N LEU A 42 23.43 19.06 -38.74
CA LEU A 42 22.26 18.41 -38.14
C LEU A 42 20.90 19.12 -38.41
N PRO A 43 20.79 20.46 -38.45
CA PRO A 43 19.50 21.11 -38.74
C PRO A 43 18.99 20.86 -40.16
N ALA A 44 19.88 20.76 -41.16
CA ALA A 44 19.51 20.48 -42.54
C ALA A 44 19.04 19.02 -42.68
N ILE A 45 19.80 18.09 -42.12
CA ILE A 45 19.48 16.65 -42.08
C ILE A 45 18.12 16.42 -41.40
N LYS A 46 17.83 17.11 -40.27
CA LYS A 46 16.52 17.03 -39.62
C LYS A 46 15.37 17.51 -40.52
N ALA A 47 15.56 18.59 -41.27
CA ALA A 47 14.54 19.10 -42.18
C ALA A 47 14.24 18.15 -43.36
N GLU A 48 15.26 17.47 -43.88
CA GLU A 48 15.15 16.45 -44.93
C GLU A 48 14.46 15.17 -44.42
N LEU A 49 14.76 14.74 -43.19
CA LEU A 49 14.13 13.58 -42.54
C LEU A 49 12.68 13.81 -42.09
N ALA A 50 12.27 15.05 -41.83
CA ALA A 50 10.98 15.38 -41.22
C ALA A 50 9.74 14.67 -41.82
N PRO A 51 9.54 14.60 -43.16
CA PRO A 51 8.38 13.88 -43.73
C PRO A 51 8.45 12.36 -43.50
N LEU A 52 9.63 11.75 -43.58
CA LEU A 52 9.82 10.32 -43.32
C LEU A 52 9.57 9.98 -41.85
N VAL A 53 10.10 10.82 -40.95
CA VAL A 53 9.93 10.70 -39.49
C VAL A 53 8.47 10.89 -39.10
N THR A 54 7.74 11.82 -39.72
CA THR A 54 6.29 12.03 -39.51
C THR A 54 5.51 10.76 -39.87
N ALA A 55 5.71 10.20 -41.07
CA ALA A 55 5.01 8.99 -41.50
C ALA A 55 5.35 7.75 -40.63
N TRP A 56 6.60 7.66 -40.17
CA TRP A 56 7.00 6.62 -39.22
C TRP A 56 6.31 6.80 -37.86
N TYR A 57 6.24 8.02 -37.31
CA TYR A 57 5.51 8.31 -36.07
C TYR A 57 4.01 8.00 -36.18
N GLU A 58 3.37 8.24 -37.32
CA GLU A 58 1.95 7.87 -37.51
C GLU A 58 1.75 6.35 -37.46
N GLN A 59 2.58 5.57 -38.17
CA GLN A 59 2.55 4.11 -38.11
C GLN A 59 2.81 3.57 -36.68
N GLN A 60 3.77 4.16 -35.97
CA GLN A 60 4.08 3.77 -34.59
C GLN A 60 3.00 4.17 -33.59
N ALA A 61 2.29 5.27 -33.82
CA ALA A 61 1.15 5.67 -33.00
C ALA A 61 -0.01 4.67 -33.11
N GLU A 62 -0.26 4.10 -34.29
CA GLU A 62 -1.22 2.98 -34.44
C GLU A 62 -0.74 1.73 -33.70
N ARG A 63 0.53 1.34 -33.89
CA ARG A 63 1.13 0.18 -33.19
C ARG A 63 1.07 0.33 -31.67
N PHE A 64 1.28 1.54 -31.16
CA PHE A 64 1.17 1.87 -29.74
C PHE A 64 -0.29 1.88 -29.26
N ALA A 65 -1.22 2.46 -30.03
CA ALA A 65 -2.65 2.46 -29.71
C ALA A 65 -3.23 1.04 -29.58
N ALA A 66 -2.72 0.10 -30.38
CA ALA A 66 -3.05 -1.32 -30.35
C ALA A 66 -2.28 -2.14 -29.29
N ALA A 67 -1.13 -1.67 -28.80
CA ALA A 67 -0.25 -2.41 -27.88
C ALA A 67 -0.95 -2.88 -26.60
N ALA A 68 -0.55 -4.03 -26.06
CA ALA A 68 -1.12 -4.61 -24.85
C ALA A 68 -0.65 -3.88 -23.58
N ASN A 69 -1.36 -4.06 -22.46
CA ASN A 69 -0.93 -3.49 -21.18
C ASN A 69 0.35 -4.15 -20.62
N ALA A 70 0.74 -5.32 -21.12
CA ALA A 70 1.99 -6.00 -20.75
C ALA A 70 3.23 -5.41 -21.46
N ASP A 71 3.05 -4.69 -22.58
CA ASP A 71 4.14 -4.11 -23.36
C ASP A 71 4.68 -2.79 -22.76
N MET A 72 4.08 -2.34 -21.65
CA MET A 72 4.37 -1.09 -20.97
C MET A 72 4.64 -1.28 -19.47
N ALA A 73 5.43 -0.36 -18.91
CA ALA A 73 5.71 -0.31 -17.48
C ALA A 73 5.71 1.15 -16.99
N VAL A 74 5.46 1.32 -15.69
CA VAL A 74 5.77 2.55 -14.95
C VAL A 74 7.04 2.28 -14.14
N ASP A 75 8.08 3.10 -14.30
CA ASP A 75 9.31 3.01 -13.50
C ASP A 75 9.27 3.92 -12.25
N GLN A 76 10.27 3.78 -11.38
CA GLN A 76 10.34 4.54 -10.12
C GLN A 76 10.79 6.00 -10.33
N ASP A 77 11.21 6.35 -11.53
CA ASP A 77 11.70 7.68 -11.94
C ASP A 77 10.62 8.49 -12.67
N GLU A 78 9.36 8.09 -12.46
CA GLU A 78 8.14 8.75 -12.95
C GLU A 78 7.88 8.60 -14.46
N PHE A 79 8.53 7.65 -15.15
CA PHE A 79 8.31 7.44 -16.57
C PHE A 79 7.38 6.27 -16.91
N VAL A 80 6.64 6.44 -18.00
CA VAL A 80 5.89 5.38 -18.70
C VAL A 80 6.70 4.92 -19.90
N ARG A 81 6.99 3.62 -19.95
CA ARG A 81 7.72 2.98 -21.04
C ARG A 81 6.82 2.12 -21.90
N TRP A 82 7.18 1.94 -23.18
CA TRP A 82 6.63 0.94 -24.10
C TRP A 82 7.78 0.27 -24.85
N ALA A 83 7.85 -1.06 -24.83
CA ALA A 83 8.95 -1.83 -25.43
C ALA A 83 10.36 -1.31 -25.02
N GLY A 84 10.50 -0.82 -23.78
CA GLY A 84 11.71 -0.21 -23.23
C GLY A 84 11.83 1.32 -23.41
N TRP A 85 11.28 1.86 -24.50
CA TRP A 85 11.35 3.29 -24.84
C TRP A 85 10.48 4.17 -23.94
N LEU A 86 10.94 5.40 -23.67
CA LEU A 86 10.24 6.41 -22.89
C LEU A 86 9.15 7.09 -23.74
N ILE A 87 7.87 6.97 -23.35
CA ILE A 87 6.72 7.52 -24.11
C ILE A 87 6.02 8.65 -23.38
N ALA A 88 6.03 8.65 -22.05
CA ALA A 88 5.48 9.73 -21.23
C ALA A 88 6.22 9.83 -19.89
N ARG A 89 6.10 10.99 -19.23
CA ARG A 89 6.43 11.17 -17.81
C ARG A 89 5.16 11.51 -17.05
N LEU A 90 4.96 10.88 -15.89
CA LEU A 90 3.89 11.21 -14.96
C LEU A 90 4.07 12.63 -14.41
N ILE A 91 2.96 13.27 -14.08
CA ILE A 91 2.90 14.57 -13.39
C ILE A 91 1.82 14.53 -12.29
N PRO A 92 1.86 15.43 -11.29
CA PRO A 92 0.80 15.51 -10.28
C PRO A 92 -0.58 15.69 -10.94
N GLY A 93 -1.49 14.75 -10.70
CA GLY A 93 -2.86 14.79 -11.22
C GLY A 93 -3.85 15.37 -10.21
N GLU A 94 -5.12 14.99 -10.32
CA GLU A 94 -6.21 15.49 -9.46
C GLU A 94 -6.00 15.08 -8.00
N ASP A 95 -5.73 13.79 -7.75
CA ASP A 95 -5.39 13.23 -6.45
C ASP A 95 -4.09 12.36 -6.53
N VAL A 96 -3.92 11.38 -5.65
CA VAL A 96 -2.78 10.44 -5.65
C VAL A 96 -3.03 9.19 -6.52
N LEU A 97 -4.29 8.76 -6.65
CA LEU A 97 -4.70 7.58 -7.42
C LEU A 97 -4.90 7.90 -8.92
N HIS A 98 -5.15 9.17 -9.23
CA HIS A 98 -5.37 9.69 -10.59
C HIS A 98 -4.24 10.66 -11.01
N PRO A 99 -3.01 10.18 -11.27
CA PRO A 99 -1.90 11.02 -11.75
C PRO A 99 -2.13 11.50 -13.20
N GLY A 100 -1.56 12.66 -13.52
CA GLY A 100 -1.48 13.15 -14.89
C GLY A 100 -0.24 12.60 -15.61
N PHE A 101 -0.08 12.97 -16.89
CA PHE A 101 1.14 12.68 -17.65
C PHE A 101 1.40 13.76 -18.71
N VAL A 102 2.65 13.80 -19.19
CA VAL A 102 3.10 14.56 -20.35
C VAL A 102 3.75 13.58 -21.33
N LEU A 103 3.38 13.63 -22.61
CA LEU A 103 3.99 12.80 -23.65
C LEU A 103 5.44 13.22 -23.93
N LEU A 104 6.28 12.25 -24.29
CA LEU A 104 7.67 12.44 -24.71
C LEU A 104 7.76 12.15 -26.21
N ALA A 105 7.33 13.13 -27.01
CA ALA A 105 7.17 13.00 -28.45
C ALA A 105 7.56 14.30 -29.18
N ASP A 106 8.46 14.20 -30.16
CA ASP A 106 8.99 15.34 -30.93
C ASP A 106 7.91 16.00 -31.81
N ASP A 107 8.19 17.18 -32.36
CA ASP A 107 7.17 18.03 -32.98
C ASP A 107 6.66 17.54 -34.33
N GLU A 108 7.45 16.72 -35.02
CA GLU A 108 7.05 15.94 -36.20
C GLU A 108 6.00 14.86 -35.85
N THR A 109 5.71 14.61 -34.56
CA THR A 109 4.57 13.78 -34.16
C THR A 109 3.27 14.54 -34.39
N GLY A 110 2.58 14.24 -35.49
CA GLY A 110 1.33 14.88 -35.89
C GLY A 110 0.22 14.82 -34.83
N ALA A 111 -0.70 15.79 -34.85
CA ALA A 111 -1.71 15.96 -33.81
C ALA A 111 -2.60 14.71 -33.60
N GLN A 112 -2.95 14.00 -34.67
CA GLN A 112 -3.74 12.76 -34.58
C GLN A 112 -2.94 11.61 -33.92
N ALA A 113 -1.63 11.51 -34.21
CA ALA A 113 -0.73 10.56 -33.57
C ALA A 113 -0.57 10.88 -32.08
N ARG A 114 -0.35 12.15 -31.72
CA ARG A 114 -0.27 12.60 -30.32
C ARG A 114 -1.54 12.33 -29.53
N GLU A 115 -2.74 12.51 -30.09
CA GLU A 115 -3.98 12.17 -29.38
C GLU A 115 -4.17 10.65 -29.20
N LYS A 116 -3.84 9.83 -30.22
CA LYS A 116 -3.82 8.35 -30.09
C LYS A 116 -2.88 7.91 -28.97
N MET A 117 -1.68 8.50 -28.89
CA MET A 117 -0.74 8.26 -27.79
C MET A 117 -1.30 8.70 -26.43
N ALA A 118 -1.92 9.89 -26.35
CA ALA A 118 -2.50 10.39 -25.11
C ALA A 118 -3.64 9.49 -24.60
N GLN A 119 -4.53 9.03 -25.47
CA GLN A 119 -5.57 8.06 -25.13
C GLN A 119 -4.96 6.73 -24.66
N ARG A 120 -3.92 6.23 -25.33
CA ARG A 120 -3.25 4.98 -24.95
C ARG A 120 -2.59 5.04 -23.58
N VAL A 121 -1.85 6.13 -23.30
CA VAL A 121 -1.17 6.37 -22.02
C VAL A 121 -2.19 6.56 -20.90
N ARG A 122 -3.25 7.36 -21.12
CA ARG A 122 -4.35 7.55 -20.16
C ARG A 122 -5.01 6.22 -19.77
N ARG A 123 -5.32 5.36 -20.76
CA ARG A 123 -5.86 4.00 -20.56
C ARG A 123 -4.90 3.10 -19.79
N PHE A 124 -3.59 3.19 -20.05
CA PHE A 124 -2.58 2.40 -19.34
C PHE A 124 -2.42 2.83 -17.88
N ILE A 125 -2.33 4.14 -17.61
CA ILE A 125 -2.16 4.69 -16.25
C ILE A 125 -3.35 4.34 -15.36
N ALA A 126 -4.58 4.49 -15.88
CA ALA A 126 -5.80 4.08 -15.17
C ALA A 126 -5.76 2.58 -14.82
N PHE A 127 -5.53 1.71 -15.81
CA PHE A 127 -5.40 0.26 -15.61
C PHE A 127 -4.30 -0.11 -14.61
N TYR A 128 -3.12 0.54 -14.68
CA TYR A 128 -2.01 0.31 -13.76
C TYR A 128 -2.43 0.66 -12.32
N CYS A 129 -3.04 1.83 -12.11
CA CYS A 129 -3.48 2.28 -10.80
C CYS A 129 -4.62 1.41 -10.25
N GLU A 130 -5.68 1.18 -11.03
CA GLU A 130 -6.83 0.34 -10.66
C GLU A 130 -6.42 -1.11 -10.35
N THR A 131 -5.49 -1.70 -11.11
CA THR A 131 -5.05 -3.09 -10.89
C THR A 131 -4.10 -3.20 -9.69
N THR A 132 -3.16 -2.26 -9.56
CA THR A 132 -2.10 -2.29 -8.55
C THR A 132 -2.62 -1.85 -7.18
N LEU A 133 -3.50 -0.85 -7.16
CA LEU A 133 -4.07 -0.24 -5.97
C LEU A 133 -5.56 -0.57 -5.80
N LYS A 134 -6.05 -1.63 -6.45
CA LYS A 134 -7.46 -2.10 -6.40
C LYS A 134 -8.12 -2.01 -5.02
N PRO A 135 -7.47 -2.36 -3.89
CA PRO A 135 -8.07 -2.24 -2.56
C PRO A 135 -8.42 -0.81 -2.12
N LEU A 136 -7.85 0.23 -2.75
CA LEU A 136 -8.22 1.64 -2.53
C LEU A 136 -9.39 2.04 -3.43
N PHE A 137 -9.36 1.67 -4.71
CA PHE A 137 -10.47 1.93 -5.66
C PHE A 137 -11.77 1.22 -5.20
N ASP A 138 -11.68 -0.06 -4.83
CA ASP A 138 -12.79 -0.84 -4.28
C ASP A 138 -13.38 -0.21 -3.01
N LEU A 139 -12.54 0.44 -2.20
CA LEU A 139 -12.92 1.04 -0.91
C LEU A 139 -13.42 2.49 -1.05
N ALA A 140 -12.98 3.21 -2.09
CA ALA A 140 -13.49 4.53 -2.45
C ALA A 140 -14.88 4.44 -3.10
N GLY A 141 -15.07 3.50 -4.04
CA GLY A 141 -16.35 3.20 -4.69
C GLY A 141 -17.33 2.37 -3.85
N ALA A 142 -17.09 2.23 -2.54
CA ALA A 142 -17.82 1.33 -1.65
C ALA A 142 -19.19 1.89 -1.21
N GLU A 143 -20.10 2.17 -2.16
CA GLU A 143 -21.43 2.74 -1.89
C GLU A 143 -22.29 1.88 -0.95
N ALA A 144 -22.07 0.57 -0.93
CA ALA A 144 -22.73 -0.39 -0.03
C ALA A 144 -22.30 -0.26 1.45
N LEU A 145 -21.40 0.66 1.80
CA LEU A 145 -21.04 0.95 3.20
C LEU A 145 -21.94 2.05 3.77
N THR A 146 -22.58 1.75 4.91
CA THR A 146 -23.27 2.73 5.75
C THR A 146 -22.31 3.79 6.28
N GLU A 147 -22.84 4.92 6.78
CA GLU A 147 -22.06 6.13 7.11
C GLU A 147 -20.81 5.87 7.98
N LYS A 148 -20.95 5.09 9.06
CA LYS A 148 -19.86 4.78 10.00
C LYS A 148 -18.70 3.99 9.35
N PRO A 149 -18.91 2.81 8.73
CA PRO A 149 -17.84 2.14 8.01
C PRO A 149 -17.36 2.95 6.79
N ARG A 150 -18.22 3.73 6.12
CA ARG A 150 -17.82 4.61 5.01
C ARG A 150 -16.84 5.71 5.44
N PHE A 151 -17.01 6.28 6.63
CA PHE A 151 -16.00 7.22 7.20
C PHE A 151 -14.64 6.54 7.39
N ILE A 152 -14.61 5.32 7.93
CA ILE A 152 -13.35 4.55 8.10
C ILE A 152 -12.74 4.15 6.74
N ALA A 153 -13.57 3.83 5.75
CA ALA A 153 -13.16 3.57 4.37
C ALA A 153 -12.47 4.81 3.75
N LEU A 154 -13.10 5.99 3.85
CA LEU A 154 -12.52 7.25 3.39
C LEU A 154 -11.20 7.59 4.11
N ARG A 155 -11.13 7.44 5.45
CA ARG A 155 -9.87 7.62 6.20
C ARG A 155 -8.75 6.67 5.76
N LEU A 156 -9.09 5.44 5.37
CA LEU A 156 -8.13 4.50 4.79
C LEU A 156 -7.68 4.96 3.41
N VAL A 157 -8.58 5.44 2.53
CA VAL A 157 -8.21 5.96 1.20
C VAL A 157 -7.33 7.21 1.32
N GLU A 158 -7.72 8.19 2.15
CA GLU A 158 -6.94 9.40 2.43
C GLU A 158 -5.51 9.10 2.92
N GLN A 159 -5.36 8.12 3.82
CA GLN A 159 -4.05 7.69 4.32
C GLN A 159 -3.38 6.62 3.46
N LEU A 160 -3.89 6.32 2.25
CA LEU A 160 -3.32 5.35 1.30
C LEU A 160 -3.18 3.93 1.89
N GLY A 161 -4.19 3.51 2.66
CA GLY A 161 -4.42 2.14 3.09
C GLY A 161 -3.82 1.75 4.45
N VAL A 162 -3.22 2.69 5.18
CA VAL A 162 -2.63 2.46 6.52
C VAL A 162 -3.00 3.62 7.45
N VAL A 163 -3.82 3.35 8.48
CA VAL A 163 -4.19 4.31 9.53
C VAL A 163 -3.75 3.79 10.91
N PRO A 164 -3.00 4.56 11.71
CA PRO A 164 -2.72 4.22 13.10
C PRO A 164 -4.02 4.14 13.93
N ARG A 165 -4.30 2.99 14.56
CA ARG A 165 -5.55 2.68 15.28
C ARG A 165 -5.89 3.73 16.36
N ARG A 166 -4.86 4.36 16.93
CA ARG A 166 -4.96 5.43 17.95
C ARG A 166 -5.65 6.71 17.45
N GLU A 167 -5.62 6.97 16.14
CA GLU A 167 -6.13 8.21 15.53
C GLU A 167 -7.62 8.13 15.22
N ILE A 168 -8.15 6.94 14.95
CA ILE A 168 -9.57 6.62 14.69
C ILE A 168 -10.20 5.82 15.84
N ALA A 169 -9.69 5.99 17.07
CA ALA A 169 -9.99 5.12 18.19
C ALA A 169 -11.42 5.25 18.75
N ALA A 170 -12.10 6.38 18.51
CA ALA A 170 -13.48 6.60 18.96
C ALA A 170 -14.46 5.97 17.96
N GLU A 171 -14.24 6.24 16.69
CA GLU A 171 -15.00 5.76 15.54
C GLU A 171 -14.95 4.23 15.45
N LEU A 172 -13.78 3.63 15.68
CA LEU A 172 -13.61 2.17 15.78
C LEU A 172 -14.35 1.54 16.98
N LYS A 173 -14.71 2.31 18.02
CA LYS A 173 -15.55 1.86 19.14
C LYS A 173 -17.03 1.90 18.75
N GLU A 174 -17.43 2.87 17.94
CA GLU A 174 -18.80 3.10 17.49
C GLU A 174 -19.27 2.21 16.33
N LEU A 175 -18.34 1.51 15.66
CA LEU A 175 -18.67 0.41 14.76
C LEU A 175 -19.30 -0.76 15.53
N ASP A 176 -20.35 -1.34 14.98
CA ASP A 176 -20.89 -2.66 15.36
C ASP A 176 -20.07 -3.80 14.74
N GLN A 177 -20.56 -5.05 14.84
CA GLN A 177 -19.87 -6.20 14.26
C GLN A 177 -20.13 -6.35 12.75
N GLU A 178 -21.28 -5.90 12.25
CA GLU A 178 -21.64 -5.97 10.83
C GLU A 178 -20.83 -4.99 9.99
N SER A 179 -20.72 -3.74 10.41
CA SER A 179 -19.85 -2.72 9.82
C SER A 179 -18.38 -3.17 9.77
N ARG A 180 -17.90 -3.85 10.82
CA ARG A 180 -16.57 -4.47 10.82
C ARG A 180 -16.49 -5.71 9.91
N ALA A 181 -17.57 -6.44 9.67
CA ALA A 181 -17.61 -7.55 8.71
C ALA A 181 -17.61 -7.02 7.26
N ALA A 182 -18.38 -5.97 6.97
CA ALA A 182 -18.40 -5.27 5.69
C ALA A 182 -16.98 -4.76 5.31
N LEU A 183 -16.32 -4.02 6.20
CA LEU A 183 -14.94 -3.56 5.96
C LEU A 183 -13.94 -4.72 5.75
N ARG A 184 -14.10 -5.86 6.45
CA ARG A 184 -13.25 -7.06 6.21
C ARG A 184 -13.46 -7.68 4.83
N ARG A 185 -14.65 -7.53 4.21
CA ARG A 185 -14.93 -7.98 2.82
C ARG A 185 -14.15 -7.14 1.80
N PHE A 186 -14.00 -5.83 2.05
CA PHE A 186 -13.07 -4.95 1.32
C PHE A 186 -11.59 -5.14 1.73
N GLY A 187 -11.22 -6.29 2.31
CA GLY A 187 -9.84 -6.63 2.64
C GLY A 187 -9.25 -5.97 3.90
N VAL A 188 -9.96 -5.04 4.55
CA VAL A 188 -9.46 -4.32 5.73
C VAL A 188 -9.13 -5.29 6.88
N ARG A 189 -8.05 -4.99 7.61
CA ARG A 189 -7.65 -5.67 8.85
C ARG A 189 -7.58 -4.69 10.01
N PHE A 190 -8.08 -5.12 11.17
CA PHE A 190 -8.12 -4.35 12.40
C PHE A 190 -7.08 -4.91 13.38
N GLY A 191 -5.83 -4.44 13.27
CA GLY A 191 -4.73 -4.83 14.16
C GLY A 191 -4.82 -4.21 15.55
N VAL A 192 -3.82 -4.45 16.38
CA VAL A 192 -3.61 -3.81 17.68
C VAL A 192 -3.16 -2.36 17.51
N TYR A 193 -2.23 -2.08 16.59
CA TYR A 193 -1.65 -0.74 16.43
C TYR A 193 -2.17 0.01 15.20
N HIS A 194 -2.57 -0.70 14.13
CA HIS A 194 -3.03 -0.13 12.86
C HIS A 194 -4.36 -0.74 12.38
N VAL A 195 -5.09 0.02 11.57
CA VAL A 195 -6.11 -0.49 10.65
C VAL A 195 -5.58 -0.30 9.24
N PHE A 196 -5.57 -1.36 8.43
CA PHE A 196 -4.82 -1.36 7.17
C PHE A 196 -5.35 -2.36 6.14
N LEU A 197 -4.89 -2.21 4.90
CA LEU A 197 -5.14 -3.11 3.76
C LEU A 197 -3.87 -3.94 3.46
N PRO A 198 -3.79 -5.23 3.85
CA PRO A 198 -2.57 -6.02 3.74
C PRO A 198 -2.05 -6.19 2.31
N ALA A 199 -2.95 -6.16 1.32
CA ALA A 199 -2.60 -6.28 -0.09
C ALA A 199 -1.70 -5.14 -0.58
N LEU A 200 -1.80 -3.94 0.02
CA LEU A 200 -0.99 -2.78 -0.31
C LEU A 200 0.42 -2.84 0.31
N LEU A 201 0.67 -3.73 1.27
CA LEU A 201 1.98 -3.94 1.88
C LEU A 201 2.89 -4.89 1.05
N LYS A 202 2.42 -5.31 -0.13
CA LYS A 202 3.22 -6.04 -1.13
C LYS A 202 4.13 -5.07 -1.90
N PRO A 203 5.29 -5.50 -2.44
CA PRO A 203 6.26 -4.59 -3.04
C PRO A 203 5.71 -3.67 -4.13
N ALA A 204 5.06 -4.20 -5.18
CA ALA A 204 4.57 -3.37 -6.28
C ALA A 204 3.48 -2.34 -5.87
N PRO A 205 2.44 -2.68 -5.08
CA PRO A 205 1.52 -1.69 -4.53
C PRO A 205 2.19 -0.64 -3.64
N ALA A 206 3.09 -1.04 -2.75
CA ALA A 206 3.81 -0.12 -1.88
C ALA A 206 4.77 0.82 -2.65
N GLN A 207 5.41 0.33 -3.72
CA GLN A 207 6.17 1.14 -4.67
C GLN A 207 5.28 2.14 -5.40
N ALA A 208 4.15 1.71 -5.95
CA ALA A 208 3.19 2.59 -6.63
C ALA A 208 2.68 3.71 -5.69
N LEU A 209 2.33 3.38 -4.44
CA LEU A 209 1.95 4.38 -3.44
C LEU A 209 3.10 5.33 -3.08
N THR A 210 4.33 4.83 -2.98
CA THR A 210 5.51 5.65 -2.70
C THR A 210 5.79 6.63 -3.85
N LEU A 211 5.75 6.15 -5.10
CA LEU A 211 5.90 6.94 -6.33
C LEU A 211 4.82 8.01 -6.46
N LEU A 212 3.55 7.62 -6.41
CA LEU A 212 2.43 8.52 -6.66
C LEU A 212 2.25 9.55 -5.54
N TRP A 213 2.48 9.17 -4.28
CA TRP A 213 2.52 10.13 -3.18
C TRP A 213 3.71 11.08 -3.33
N ALA A 214 4.90 10.58 -3.70
CA ALA A 214 6.06 11.44 -3.88
C ALA A 214 5.82 12.50 -4.96
N LEU A 215 5.26 12.07 -6.11
CA LEU A 215 4.84 12.92 -7.21
C LEU A 215 3.86 14.00 -6.74
N LYS A 216 2.73 13.61 -6.13
CA LYS A 216 1.68 14.55 -5.68
C LYS A 216 2.16 15.55 -4.61
N ASN A 217 3.19 15.21 -3.83
CA ASN A 217 3.71 16.03 -2.73
C ASN A 217 5.02 16.78 -3.06
N ASN A 218 5.43 16.79 -4.34
CA ASN A 218 6.71 17.34 -4.81
C ASN A 218 7.89 16.89 -3.92
N ALA A 219 7.95 15.56 -3.69
CA ALA A 219 8.80 14.93 -2.70
C ALA A 219 9.82 13.95 -3.31
N GLN A 220 9.93 13.88 -4.64
CA GLN A 220 10.68 12.82 -5.31
C GLN A 220 12.20 12.90 -5.07
N ALA A 221 12.71 14.12 -4.78
CA ALA A 221 14.10 14.38 -4.38
C ALA A 221 14.34 14.30 -2.85
N ARG A 222 13.40 13.81 -2.04
CA ARG A 222 13.61 13.63 -0.59
C ARG A 222 14.36 12.33 -0.28
N ALA A 223 15.24 12.37 0.72
CA ALA A 223 16.02 11.22 1.17
C ALA A 223 15.15 10.05 1.65
N GLY A 224 15.60 8.81 1.39
CA GLY A 224 14.93 7.57 1.81
C GLY A 224 13.98 6.94 0.79
N LYS A 225 13.65 7.61 -0.34
CA LYS A 225 12.74 7.07 -1.39
C LYS A 225 13.27 5.76 -1.98
N SER A 226 14.50 5.77 -2.46
CA SER A 226 15.13 4.60 -3.10
C SER A 226 15.44 3.50 -2.09
N ASP A 227 15.88 3.90 -0.90
CA ASP A 227 16.39 3.01 0.14
C ASP A 227 15.25 2.18 0.75
N ILE A 228 14.09 2.79 1.02
CA ILE A 228 12.91 2.05 1.49
C ILE A 228 12.42 1.04 0.43
N VAL A 229 12.49 1.40 -0.85
CA VAL A 229 12.09 0.54 -1.96
C VAL A 229 13.03 -0.66 -2.08
N ALA A 230 14.34 -0.46 -1.88
CA ALA A 230 15.32 -1.55 -1.83
C ALA A 230 15.09 -2.49 -0.62
N GLN A 231 14.88 -1.96 0.59
CA GLN A 231 14.61 -2.80 1.79
C GLN A 231 13.30 -3.59 1.67
N LEU A 232 12.27 -2.98 1.04
CA LEU A 232 10.99 -3.60 0.72
C LEU A 232 11.14 -4.75 -0.30
N MET A 233 11.91 -4.55 -1.38
CA MET A 233 12.20 -5.59 -2.38
C MET A 233 13.05 -6.73 -1.81
N ALA A 234 13.98 -6.43 -0.90
CA ALA A 234 14.74 -7.41 -0.13
C ALA A 234 13.91 -8.14 0.95
N GLY A 235 12.58 -7.92 1.01
CA GLY A 235 11.65 -8.64 1.88
C GLY A 235 11.85 -8.39 3.38
N ARG A 236 12.55 -7.32 3.77
CA ARG A 236 13.08 -7.13 5.13
C ARG A 236 11.94 -6.89 6.12
N THR A 237 11.82 -7.75 7.14
CA THR A 237 10.75 -7.67 8.15
C THR A 237 10.98 -6.56 9.17
N SER A 238 12.23 -6.32 9.56
CA SER A 238 12.68 -5.08 10.19
C SER A 238 14.13 -4.75 9.84
N PHE A 239 14.51 -3.48 9.97
CA PHE A 239 15.87 -2.99 9.77
C PHE A 239 16.11 -1.69 10.57
N ALA A 240 17.36 -1.24 10.68
CA ALA A 240 17.71 0.01 11.36
C ALA A 240 17.35 1.24 10.50
N VAL A 241 16.86 2.30 11.12
CA VAL A 241 16.45 3.54 10.43
C VAL A 241 17.68 4.40 10.18
N GLU A 242 17.91 4.77 8.92
CA GLU A 242 18.95 5.73 8.56
C GLU A 242 18.51 7.16 8.89
N GLU A 243 19.45 7.96 9.42
CA GLU A 243 19.14 9.31 9.88
C GLU A 243 18.92 10.27 8.70
N GLY A 244 17.80 11.00 8.71
CA GLY A 244 17.42 11.96 7.67
C GLY A 244 16.34 11.51 6.68
N GLY A 245 16.02 10.21 6.59
CA GLY A 245 14.98 9.72 5.68
C GLY A 245 13.56 10.20 6.02
N ASP A 246 12.76 10.57 5.01
CA ASP A 246 11.38 11.07 5.24
C ASP A 246 10.48 9.95 5.80
N ARG A 247 9.89 10.22 6.97
CA ARG A 247 8.98 9.30 7.69
C ARG A 247 7.75 8.91 6.89
N ALA A 248 7.35 9.73 5.90
CA ALA A 248 6.26 9.40 4.99
C ALA A 248 6.56 8.13 4.16
N PHE A 249 7.78 7.99 3.65
CA PHE A 249 8.17 6.86 2.80
C PHE A 249 8.11 5.52 3.54
N TYR A 250 8.59 5.47 4.79
CA TYR A 250 8.43 4.28 5.63
C TYR A 250 6.96 3.87 5.78
N ARG A 251 6.06 4.83 6.05
CA ARG A 251 4.61 4.58 6.20
C ARG A 251 3.97 4.06 4.91
N LEU A 252 4.32 4.66 3.77
CA LEU A 252 3.82 4.27 2.43
C LEU A 252 4.31 2.87 2.02
N ALA A 253 5.56 2.54 2.34
CA ALA A 253 6.14 1.22 2.11
C ALA A 253 5.64 0.13 3.09
N GLY A 254 4.77 0.48 4.03
CA GLY A 254 4.18 -0.47 4.99
C GLY A 254 5.00 -0.71 6.26
N TYR A 255 5.89 0.20 6.64
CA TYR A 255 6.72 0.13 7.84
C TYR A 255 6.26 1.11 8.92
N CYS A 256 6.27 0.66 10.17
CA CYS A 256 6.12 1.48 11.36
C CYS A 256 7.51 1.82 11.93
N LEU A 257 7.72 3.09 12.29
CA LEU A 257 8.96 3.54 12.94
C LEU A 257 8.85 3.39 14.46
N LEU A 258 9.65 2.50 15.02
CA LEU A 258 9.70 2.17 16.46
C LEU A 258 11.12 2.44 16.97
N GLY A 259 11.34 3.68 17.43
CA GLY A 259 12.64 4.11 17.91
C GLY A 259 13.66 4.16 16.77
N LYS A 260 14.81 3.47 16.91
CA LYS A 260 15.82 3.36 15.84
C LYS A 260 15.53 2.29 14.79
N ARG A 261 14.36 1.63 14.79
CA ARG A 261 14.02 0.55 13.84
C ARG A 261 12.75 0.81 13.01
N ALA A 262 12.79 0.41 11.75
CA ALA A 262 11.63 0.26 10.88
C ALA A 262 11.16 -1.19 10.96
N VAL A 263 9.86 -1.41 11.20
CA VAL A 263 9.25 -2.73 11.32
C VAL A 263 8.02 -2.81 10.42
N ARG A 264 7.95 -3.82 9.55
CA ARG A 264 6.77 -4.05 8.69
C ARG A 264 5.50 -4.17 9.53
N ILE A 265 4.43 -3.50 9.10
CA ILE A 265 3.15 -3.43 9.84
C ILE A 265 2.50 -4.82 9.94
N ASP A 266 2.46 -5.60 8.86
CA ASP A 266 1.92 -6.97 8.91
C ASP A 266 2.73 -7.90 9.85
N MET A 267 4.04 -7.73 9.94
CA MET A 267 4.88 -8.47 10.90
C MET A 267 4.62 -8.02 12.35
N LEU A 268 4.54 -6.70 12.58
CA LEU A 268 4.27 -6.11 13.88
C LEU A 268 2.91 -6.52 14.45
N GLU A 269 1.86 -6.54 13.62
CA GLU A 269 0.52 -6.98 14.05
C GLU A 269 0.47 -8.50 14.31
N ARG A 270 1.15 -9.33 13.50
CA ARG A 270 1.28 -10.79 13.81
C ARG A 270 2.02 -11.04 15.12
N CYS A 271 3.06 -10.26 15.42
CA CYS A 271 3.73 -10.31 16.73
C CYS A 271 2.78 -9.87 17.86
N ALA A 272 1.94 -8.85 17.63
CA ALA A 272 0.93 -8.41 18.59
C ALA A 272 -0.15 -9.48 18.85
N ASP A 273 -0.51 -10.30 17.85
CA ASP A 273 -1.41 -11.44 18.01
C ASP A 273 -0.77 -12.57 18.84
N LEU A 274 0.52 -12.89 18.63
CA LEU A 274 1.27 -13.82 19.51
C LEU A 274 1.29 -13.33 20.96
N ILE A 275 1.60 -12.04 21.17
CA ILE A 275 1.58 -11.41 22.50
C ILE A 275 0.18 -11.49 23.13
N ARG A 276 -0.89 -11.31 22.33
CA ARG A 276 -2.27 -11.50 22.81
C ARG A 276 -2.53 -12.94 23.22
N HIS A 277 -2.11 -13.94 22.42
CA HIS A 277 -2.30 -15.35 22.75
C HIS A 277 -1.61 -15.72 24.08
N ALA A 278 -0.36 -15.31 24.26
CA ALA A 278 0.38 -15.48 25.52
C ALA A 278 -0.29 -14.77 26.71
N GLN A 279 -0.89 -13.58 26.50
CA GLN A 279 -1.65 -12.86 27.52
C GLN A 279 -3.09 -13.36 27.73
N THR A 280 -3.68 -14.16 26.83
CA THR A 280 -5.00 -14.77 27.04
C THR A 280 -4.93 -16.07 27.85
N TRP A 281 -3.80 -16.78 27.82
CA TRP A 281 -3.59 -17.97 28.64
C TRP A 281 -3.67 -17.64 30.15
N ARG A 282 -4.04 -18.63 30.96
CA ARG A 282 -4.11 -18.52 32.44
C ARG A 282 -3.69 -19.84 33.07
N PRO A 283 -2.83 -19.84 34.11
CA PRO A 283 -2.61 -21.02 34.94
C PRO A 283 -3.92 -21.61 35.47
N GLY A 284 -3.99 -22.93 35.59
CA GLY A 284 -5.11 -23.64 36.21
C GLY A 284 -6.44 -23.67 35.43
N LYS A 285 -6.52 -23.07 34.22
CA LYS A 285 -7.63 -23.34 33.30
C LYS A 285 -7.26 -24.45 32.33
N ALA A 286 -8.14 -25.44 32.18
CA ALA A 286 -8.03 -26.56 31.24
C ALA A 286 -8.25 -26.13 29.76
N ALA A 287 -7.45 -25.16 29.31
CA ALA A 287 -7.35 -24.73 27.92
C ALA A 287 -6.06 -25.27 27.29
N ALA A 288 -5.91 -25.04 25.98
CA ALA A 288 -4.78 -25.47 25.13
C ALA A 288 -3.38 -25.30 25.77
N PRO A 289 -2.39 -26.13 25.35
CA PRO A 289 -1.02 -26.11 25.88
C PRO A 289 -0.42 -24.71 25.96
N ARG A 290 0.35 -24.46 27.03
CA ARG A 290 0.89 -23.14 27.40
C ARG A 290 1.63 -22.50 26.21
N PRO A 291 1.15 -21.38 25.64
CA PRO A 291 1.80 -20.72 24.53
C PRO A 291 3.20 -20.21 24.90
N ASP A 292 4.10 -20.17 23.92
CA ASP A 292 5.45 -19.63 24.11
C ASP A 292 5.41 -18.19 24.64
N GLY A 293 6.14 -17.95 25.72
CA GLY A 293 6.18 -16.66 26.41
C GLY A 293 5.03 -16.41 27.40
N ALA A 294 4.03 -17.28 27.50
CA ALA A 294 2.94 -17.12 28.47
C ALA A 294 3.43 -17.29 29.92
N TYR A 295 3.06 -16.34 30.80
CA TYR A 295 3.40 -16.33 32.23
C TYR A 295 2.14 -16.43 33.11
N ASP A 296 1.57 -15.30 33.58
CA ASP A 296 0.38 -15.25 34.43
C ASP A 296 -0.88 -14.75 33.70
N GLY A 297 -0.76 -14.48 32.40
CA GLY A 297 -1.82 -13.88 31.58
C GLY A 297 -1.98 -12.36 31.77
N LYS A 298 -1.07 -11.72 32.50
CA LYS A 298 -0.94 -10.25 32.62
C LYS A 298 0.44 -9.78 32.15
N TYR A 299 1.45 -10.63 32.33
CA TYR A 299 2.78 -10.52 31.76
C TYR A 299 3.06 -11.67 30.77
N PHE A 300 4.07 -11.45 29.93
CA PHE A 300 4.66 -12.44 29.04
C PHE A 300 6.18 -12.25 28.98
N THR A 301 6.91 -13.25 28.52
CA THR A 301 8.33 -13.16 28.13
C THR A 301 8.46 -13.12 26.61
N ILE A 302 9.56 -12.54 26.11
CA ILE A 302 9.88 -12.57 24.67
C ILE A 302 10.13 -14.02 24.27
N SER A 303 9.40 -14.52 23.26
CA SER A 303 9.59 -15.87 22.72
C SER A 303 10.33 -15.86 21.38
N GLN A 304 10.94 -17.01 21.05
CA GLN A 304 11.67 -17.18 19.79
C GLN A 304 10.80 -16.92 18.55
N ALA A 305 9.50 -17.22 18.62
CA ALA A 305 8.53 -16.91 17.58
C ALA A 305 8.36 -15.39 17.35
N MET A 306 8.41 -14.57 18.41
CA MET A 306 8.33 -13.10 18.29
C MET A 306 9.59 -12.53 17.62
N LEU A 307 10.77 -13.03 18.00
CA LEU A 307 12.05 -12.64 17.38
C LEU A 307 12.11 -13.03 15.89
N SER A 308 11.70 -14.26 15.59
CA SER A 308 11.67 -14.80 14.23
C SER A 308 10.74 -14.03 13.30
N ILE A 309 9.50 -13.71 13.71
CA ILE A 309 8.55 -12.96 12.87
C ILE A 309 9.04 -11.54 12.54
N LEU A 310 9.76 -10.89 13.47
CA LEU A 310 10.27 -9.52 13.25
C LEU A 310 11.68 -9.46 12.64
N GLY A 311 12.39 -10.58 12.51
CA GLY A 311 13.79 -10.59 12.06
C GLY A 311 14.70 -9.76 12.98
N ALA A 312 14.45 -9.80 14.28
CA ALA A 312 14.99 -8.88 15.27
C ALA A 312 15.76 -9.63 16.37
N LYS A 313 16.84 -9.02 16.91
CA LYS A 313 17.55 -9.55 18.07
C LYS A 313 16.74 -9.35 19.37
N PRO A 314 17.09 -10.00 20.49
CA PRO A 314 16.43 -9.77 21.78
C PRO A 314 16.38 -8.29 22.16
N GLU A 315 17.48 -7.56 21.98
CA GLU A 315 17.63 -6.15 22.34
C GLU A 315 16.74 -5.25 21.47
N ASP A 316 16.70 -5.53 20.16
CA ASP A 316 15.81 -4.88 19.20
C ASP A 316 14.32 -5.06 19.60
N MET A 317 13.96 -6.28 20.01
CA MET A 317 12.61 -6.62 20.46
C MET A 317 12.24 -5.87 21.74
N GLU A 318 13.19 -5.66 22.67
CA GLU A 318 12.93 -4.83 23.84
C GLU A 318 12.65 -3.36 23.47
N GLU A 319 13.38 -2.77 22.53
CA GLU A 319 13.10 -1.41 22.04
C GLU A 319 11.72 -1.35 21.37
N ILE A 320 11.43 -2.29 20.47
CA ILE A 320 10.14 -2.43 19.79
C ILE A 320 8.99 -2.51 20.81
N LEU A 321 9.13 -3.27 21.89
CA LEU A 321 8.14 -3.36 22.98
C LEU A 321 8.01 -2.05 23.77
N ARG A 322 9.13 -1.41 24.14
CA ARG A 322 9.13 -0.11 24.85
C ARG A 322 8.40 0.97 24.04
N GLN A 323 8.68 1.05 22.74
CA GLN A 323 8.06 2.02 21.82
C GLN A 323 6.59 1.69 21.54
N SER A 324 6.24 0.40 21.43
CA SER A 324 4.84 -0.08 21.29
C SER A 324 3.99 0.08 22.56
N GLY A 325 4.56 0.59 23.66
CA GLY A 325 3.82 0.92 24.90
C GLY A 325 3.81 -0.17 25.97
N TYR A 326 4.71 -1.14 25.91
CA TYR A 326 4.88 -2.15 26.95
C TYR A 326 5.87 -1.67 28.02
N LYS A 327 5.75 -2.20 29.24
CA LYS A 327 6.70 -2.00 30.33
C LYS A 327 7.20 -3.36 30.83
N ALA A 328 8.52 -3.49 30.91
CA ALA A 328 9.19 -4.62 31.53
C ALA A 328 9.18 -4.53 33.07
N ARG A 329 9.24 -5.70 33.72
CA ARG A 329 9.52 -5.92 35.14
C ARG A 329 10.63 -6.97 35.23
N PRO A 330 11.77 -6.70 35.88
CA PRO A 330 12.77 -7.73 36.17
C PRO A 330 12.24 -8.73 37.22
N VAL A 331 12.54 -10.01 37.02
CA VAL A 331 12.29 -11.14 37.94
C VAL A 331 13.48 -12.11 37.83
N SER A 332 13.85 -12.83 38.89
CA SER A 332 14.96 -13.79 38.78
C SER A 332 14.57 -15.03 37.96
N LYS A 333 15.55 -15.64 37.29
CA LYS A 333 15.39 -16.94 36.59
C LYS A 333 14.95 -18.07 37.53
N VAL A 334 15.21 -17.96 38.83
CA VAL A 334 14.76 -18.92 39.86
C VAL A 334 13.26 -18.76 40.11
N ASP A 335 12.80 -17.55 40.46
CA ASP A 335 11.38 -17.26 40.70
C ASP A 335 10.51 -17.60 39.49
N TYR A 336 11.00 -17.26 38.29
CA TYR A 336 10.34 -17.54 37.01
C TYR A 336 10.15 -19.04 36.78
N ARG A 337 11.20 -19.85 37.00
CA ARG A 337 11.13 -21.32 36.88
C ARG A 337 10.22 -21.94 37.93
N ALA A 338 10.34 -21.52 39.19
CA ALA A 338 9.49 -22.01 40.28
C ALA A 338 8.00 -21.71 40.03
N PHE A 339 7.68 -20.53 39.48
CA PHE A 339 6.32 -20.18 39.08
C PHE A 339 5.80 -21.08 37.94
N LEU A 340 6.60 -21.34 36.89
CA LEU A 340 6.18 -22.22 35.81
C LEU A 340 5.96 -23.67 36.29
N GLN A 341 6.93 -24.24 37.01
CA GLN A 341 6.83 -25.61 37.54
C GLN A 341 5.61 -25.80 38.46
N LYS A 342 5.31 -24.81 39.32
CA LYS A 342 4.11 -24.83 40.17
C LYS A 342 2.80 -24.82 39.37
N ASN A 343 2.77 -24.17 38.21
CA ASN A 343 1.58 -24.09 37.36
C ASN A 343 1.44 -25.30 36.43
N GLU A 344 2.56 -25.87 35.98
CA GLU A 344 2.59 -27.08 35.14
C GLU A 344 2.17 -28.31 35.98
N THR A 345 2.76 -28.50 37.16
CA THR A 345 2.32 -29.56 38.11
C THR A 345 0.89 -29.39 38.63
N ALA A 346 0.35 -28.16 38.66
CA ALA A 346 -1.06 -27.92 38.95
C ALA A 346 -1.98 -28.24 37.77
N ALA A 347 -1.52 -28.03 36.53
CA ALA A 347 -2.26 -28.38 35.32
C ALA A 347 -2.30 -29.90 35.08
N GLU A 348 -1.19 -30.60 35.33
CA GLU A 348 -1.11 -32.07 35.28
C GLU A 348 -2.12 -32.71 36.22
N LYS A 349 -2.11 -32.33 37.50
CA LYS A 349 -3.07 -32.82 38.51
C LYS A 349 -4.52 -32.48 38.18
N ALA A 350 -4.78 -31.30 37.63
CA ALA A 350 -6.12 -30.93 37.15
C ALA A 350 -6.56 -31.75 35.92
N GLY A 351 -5.62 -32.22 35.09
CA GLY A 351 -5.86 -33.13 33.98
C GLY A 351 -6.18 -34.56 34.45
N GLU A 352 -5.43 -35.08 35.43
CA GLU A 352 -5.69 -36.41 36.03
C GLU A 352 -7.08 -36.47 36.67
N ILE A 353 -7.47 -35.45 37.44
CA ILE A 353 -8.79 -35.35 38.10
C ILE A 353 -9.95 -35.29 37.08
N ASN A 354 -9.71 -34.86 35.83
CA ASN A 354 -10.71 -34.79 34.77
C ASN A 354 -10.59 -35.91 33.73
N ARG A 355 -9.76 -36.94 33.99
CA ARG A 355 -9.72 -38.14 33.14
C ARG A 355 -10.88 -39.05 33.56
N PRO A 356 -11.91 -39.27 32.71
CA PRO A 356 -12.95 -40.24 33.04
C PRO A 356 -12.29 -41.62 33.22
N ALA A 357 -12.76 -42.38 34.20
CA ALA A 357 -12.30 -43.75 34.41
C ALA A 357 -12.55 -44.55 33.13
N ALA A 358 -11.52 -45.23 32.63
CA ALA A 358 -11.69 -46.13 31.50
C ALA A 358 -12.54 -47.33 31.95
N GLU A 359 -13.72 -47.48 31.37
CA GLU A 359 -14.52 -48.70 31.54
C GLU A 359 -13.72 -49.90 31.01
N PRO A 360 -13.73 -51.06 31.71
CA PRO A 360 -12.92 -52.21 31.34
C PRO A 360 -13.47 -52.92 30.10
N VAL A 361 -13.02 -52.48 28.91
CA VAL A 361 -13.40 -53.10 27.63
C VAL A 361 -12.61 -54.40 27.41
N GLY A 362 -13.14 -55.48 27.97
CA GLY A 362 -13.05 -56.86 27.46
C GLY A 362 -11.66 -57.54 27.39
N ASP A 363 -11.55 -58.72 28.01
CA ASP A 363 -10.44 -59.64 27.74
C ASP A 363 -10.33 -59.99 26.25
N TRP A 364 -9.09 -59.92 25.73
CA TRP A 364 -8.71 -60.54 24.46
C TRP A 364 -7.41 -61.34 24.66
N PRO A 365 -7.30 -62.56 24.11
CA PRO A 365 -6.20 -63.47 24.43
C PRO A 365 -4.85 -62.95 23.92
N ALA A 366 -3.82 -63.10 24.76
CA ALA A 366 -2.46 -62.70 24.41
C ALA A 366 -1.90 -63.53 23.26
N GLN A 367 -1.43 -62.86 22.20
CA GLN A 367 -0.58 -63.45 21.17
C GLN A 367 0.89 -63.04 21.40
N THR A 368 1.75 -64.03 21.57
CA THR A 368 3.19 -63.85 21.76
C THR A 368 3.88 -63.44 20.45
N ALA A 369 4.28 -62.18 20.34
CA ALA A 369 5.19 -61.72 19.29
C ALA A 369 6.65 -62.02 19.69
N ALA A 370 7.43 -62.63 18.78
CA ALA A 370 8.77 -63.12 19.06
C ALA A 370 9.86 -62.02 19.09
N ILE A 371 10.93 -62.27 19.83
CA ILE A 371 12.14 -61.46 19.85
C ILE A 371 12.96 -61.74 18.58
N ILE A 372 13.42 -60.69 17.89
CA ILE A 372 14.44 -60.79 16.83
C ILE A 372 15.60 -59.85 17.22
N PRO A 373 16.85 -60.35 17.32
CA PRO A 373 17.99 -59.53 17.71
C PRO A 373 18.46 -58.63 16.56
N ARG A 374 19.03 -57.47 16.91
CA ARG A 374 19.87 -56.68 15.98
C ARG A 374 21.31 -57.19 16.04
N GLN A 375 21.85 -57.59 14.90
CA GLN A 375 23.30 -57.80 14.74
C GLN A 375 24.03 -56.47 14.56
N SER A 376 25.35 -56.53 14.76
CA SER A 376 26.30 -55.42 14.69
C SER A 376 27.52 -55.82 13.88
N ASP A 377 27.95 -54.95 12.96
CA ASP A 377 29.30 -54.85 12.39
C ASP A 377 29.50 -53.34 12.13
N GLU A 378 30.52 -52.61 12.62
CA GLU A 378 31.99 -52.78 12.61
C GLU A 378 32.67 -52.35 11.29
N ASN A 379 33.08 -51.07 11.24
CA ASN A 379 34.42 -50.54 10.85
C ASN A 379 34.35 -48.99 10.92
N ALA A 380 35.17 -48.30 11.74
CA ALA A 380 36.55 -47.83 11.46
C ALA A 380 36.62 -46.75 10.36
N PHE A 381 37.29 -45.59 10.49
CA PHE A 381 38.22 -45.03 11.51
C PHE A 381 37.94 -43.47 11.58
N VAL A 382 38.65 -42.48 12.14
CA VAL A 382 40.05 -42.19 12.57
C VAL A 382 40.00 -41.12 13.72
N PRO A 383 41.11 -40.43 14.12
CA PRO A 383 41.96 -40.70 15.27
C PRO A 383 41.60 -39.94 16.58
N ALA A 384 42.39 -40.14 17.64
CA ALA A 384 42.30 -39.43 18.92
C ALA A 384 43.32 -38.27 19.07
N ALA A 385 43.09 -37.40 20.05
CA ALA A 385 44.04 -36.41 20.58
C ALA A 385 43.91 -36.31 22.12
N GLU A 386 44.96 -35.89 22.81
CA GLU A 386 45.18 -36.18 24.23
C GLU A 386 44.49 -35.21 25.24
N PRO A 387 44.21 -35.65 26.48
CA PRO A 387 43.59 -34.83 27.51
C PRO A 387 44.60 -33.95 28.27
N VAL A 388 44.32 -32.65 28.40
CA VAL A 388 45.15 -31.72 29.17
C VAL A 388 44.37 -31.03 30.29
N GLY A 389 44.86 -31.19 31.52
CA GLY A 389 44.88 -30.13 32.53
C GLY A 389 43.54 -29.68 33.14
N SER A 390 43.02 -30.45 34.09
CA SER A 390 42.16 -29.85 35.12
C SER A 390 42.97 -28.90 36.01
N LYS A 391 42.61 -27.61 36.03
CA LYS A 391 42.52 -26.75 37.23
C LYS A 391 42.24 -25.28 36.88
N PHE A 392 41.01 -24.83 37.12
CA PHE A 392 40.75 -23.54 37.78
C PHE A 392 39.43 -23.64 38.53
N ALA A 393 39.51 -23.96 39.83
CA ALA A 393 38.40 -23.74 40.74
C ALA A 393 38.37 -22.25 41.09
N SER A 394 37.28 -21.54 40.76
CA SER A 394 37.10 -20.15 41.17
C SER A 394 35.62 -19.80 41.31
N SER A 395 35.19 -19.64 42.56
CA SER A 395 33.95 -19.03 43.06
C SER A 395 32.63 -19.34 42.33
N ASP A 396 31.69 -19.90 43.09
CA ASP A 396 30.27 -19.65 42.87
C ASP A 396 29.98 -18.15 42.76
N LYS A 397 29.63 -17.71 41.54
CA LYS A 397 28.75 -16.56 41.35
C LYS A 397 27.49 -17.05 40.67
N ALA A 398 26.50 -17.40 41.50
CA ALA A 398 25.10 -17.42 41.12
C ALA A 398 24.62 -15.99 40.81
N ALA A 399 25.16 -15.39 39.75
CA ALA A 399 24.68 -14.17 39.15
C ALA A 399 23.29 -14.47 38.55
N GLY A 400 22.25 -14.32 39.39
CA GLY A 400 20.89 -14.72 39.07
C GLY A 400 20.38 -13.97 37.84
N GLU A 401 20.45 -14.63 36.68
CA GLU A 401 19.99 -14.08 35.41
C GLU A 401 18.59 -13.48 35.55
N ILE A 402 18.43 -12.24 35.08
CA ILE A 402 17.19 -11.49 35.21
C ILE A 402 16.36 -11.71 33.95
N ILE A 403 15.14 -12.22 34.13
CA ILE A 403 14.16 -12.37 33.06
C ILE A 403 13.22 -11.16 33.09
N LEU A 404 13.00 -10.53 31.92
CA LEU A 404 12.07 -9.42 31.80
C LEU A 404 10.65 -9.91 31.51
N LEU A 405 9.75 -9.68 32.46
CA LEU A 405 8.31 -9.85 32.32
C LEU A 405 7.67 -8.58 31.74
N TRP A 406 7.13 -8.68 30.54
CA TRP A 406 6.53 -7.56 29.81
C TRP A 406 5.02 -7.51 30.01
N ARG A 407 4.45 -6.31 30.23
CA ARG A 407 2.99 -6.08 30.20
C ARG A 407 2.65 -4.86 29.35
N TYR A 408 1.49 -4.86 28.70
CA TYR A 408 1.01 -3.67 27.99
C TYR A 408 0.62 -2.57 28.99
N GLN A 409 1.18 -1.36 28.83
CA GLN A 409 0.78 -0.20 29.62
C GLN A 409 -0.22 0.63 28.82
N ARG A 410 -1.51 0.54 29.20
CA ARG A 410 -2.55 1.47 28.71
C ARG A 410 -2.14 2.91 29.05
N ARG A 411 -1.50 3.61 28.12
CA ARG A 411 -1.32 5.06 28.20
C ARG A 411 -2.72 5.68 28.08
N PRO A 412 -3.22 6.44 29.08
CA PRO A 412 -4.51 7.08 28.96
C PRO A 412 -4.45 8.08 27.80
N TYR A 413 -5.44 8.03 26.90
CA TYR A 413 -5.58 8.98 25.81
C TYR A 413 -5.91 10.36 26.40
N LYS A 414 -4.87 11.17 26.64
CA LYS A 414 -5.06 12.60 26.87
C LYS A 414 -5.55 13.19 25.56
N LYS A 415 -6.84 13.55 25.49
CA LYS A 415 -7.36 14.43 24.43
C LYS A 415 -6.40 15.62 24.31
N PRO A 416 -5.96 16.03 23.11
CA PRO A 416 -5.22 17.27 22.97
C PRO A 416 -6.13 18.39 23.48
N HIS A 417 -5.73 19.05 24.56
CA HIS A 417 -6.45 20.21 25.07
C HIS A 417 -6.34 21.31 24.01
N LYS A 418 -7.39 21.45 23.21
CA LYS A 418 -7.61 22.61 22.36
C LYS A 418 -7.52 23.81 23.29
N LYS A 419 -6.45 24.62 23.17
CA LYS A 419 -6.31 25.85 23.95
C LYS A 419 -7.38 26.81 23.48
N GLU A 420 -8.53 26.72 24.12
CA GLU A 420 -9.67 27.59 23.92
C GLU A 420 -9.27 28.98 24.41
N GLN A 421 -8.69 29.76 23.49
CA GLN A 421 -8.38 31.16 23.72
C GLN A 421 -9.69 31.90 23.96
N LYS A 422 -10.05 32.06 25.24
CA LYS A 422 -11.15 32.92 25.66
C LYS A 422 -10.84 34.34 25.20
N ARG A 423 -11.35 34.72 24.01
CA ARG A 423 -11.61 36.12 23.69
C ARG A 423 -12.52 36.65 24.81
N PRO A 424 -12.13 37.68 25.56
CA PRO A 424 -13.06 38.34 26.46
C PRO A 424 -14.19 38.94 25.60
N LEU A 425 -15.44 38.68 25.97
CA LEU A 425 -16.56 39.40 25.37
C LEU A 425 -16.48 40.84 25.87
N SER A 426 -16.41 41.80 24.95
CA SER A 426 -16.60 43.22 25.27
C SER A 426 -18.02 43.46 25.75
N SER A 427 -18.19 44.08 26.91
CA SER A 427 -19.49 44.52 27.41
C SER A 427 -20.12 45.57 26.49
N ALA A 428 -21.41 45.41 26.18
CA ALA A 428 -22.18 46.44 25.52
C ALA A 428 -22.57 47.55 26.53
N PRO A 429 -22.52 48.84 26.14
CA PRO A 429 -23.14 49.92 26.90
C PRO A 429 -24.61 50.12 26.46
N ASP A 430 -25.44 50.61 27.39
CA ASP A 430 -26.85 50.91 27.14
C ASP A 430 -27.10 52.36 26.70
N LYS A 431 -28.37 52.68 26.36
CA LYS A 431 -28.75 53.81 25.50
C LYS A 431 -28.79 55.20 26.16
N ALA A 432 -28.11 56.17 25.52
CA ALA A 432 -28.54 57.58 25.35
C ALA A 432 -27.73 58.24 24.22
N GLY A 433 -28.19 59.27 23.48
CA GLY A 433 -29.54 59.84 23.52
C GLY A 433 -29.73 61.29 23.07
N GLN A 434 -28.93 61.90 22.17
CA GLN A 434 -29.25 63.27 21.65
C GLN A 434 -28.56 63.71 20.33
N ALA A 435 -29.32 64.49 19.55
CA ALA A 435 -28.98 65.70 18.77
C ALA A 435 -27.88 65.74 17.65
N LEU A 436 -28.36 65.98 16.42
CA LEU A 436 -27.98 67.03 15.43
C LEU A 436 -26.61 67.09 14.69
N ARG A 437 -26.77 67.18 13.35
CA ARG A 437 -26.14 68.09 12.36
C ARG A 437 -24.71 67.89 11.79
N ASP A 438 -24.71 67.93 10.45
CA ASP A 438 -23.90 68.75 9.54
C ASP A 438 -22.36 68.58 9.39
N ASN A 439 -22.00 67.86 8.30
CA ASN A 439 -21.35 68.44 7.10
C ASN A 439 -19.82 68.70 7.05
N ARG A 440 -19.19 68.24 5.95
CA ARG A 440 -17.90 68.67 5.31
C ARG A 440 -16.57 68.74 6.10
N GLY A 441 -15.57 68.02 5.56
CA GLY A 441 -14.27 68.60 5.21
C GLY A 441 -13.02 68.16 6.01
N GLY A 442 -11.84 68.28 5.38
CA GLY A 442 -10.52 67.92 5.96
C GLY A 442 -10.26 66.40 5.96
N VAL A 443 -9.24 65.81 5.32
CA VAL A 443 -7.91 66.25 4.83
C VAL A 443 -6.91 66.63 5.94
N ALA A 444 -6.20 65.62 6.44
CA ALA A 444 -4.81 65.71 6.91
C ALA A 444 -4.16 64.32 6.88
N ALA A 445 -2.88 64.23 6.51
CA ALA A 445 -2.11 62.98 6.52
C ALA A 445 -0.70 63.22 7.07
N ALA A 446 -0.18 62.28 7.85
CA ALA A 446 1.20 62.30 8.36
C ALA A 446 1.69 60.88 8.74
N ALA A 447 2.97 60.53 8.61
CA ALA A 447 4.01 61.08 7.73
C ALA A 447 5.22 60.12 7.62
N GLY A 448 5.75 59.93 6.39
CA GLY A 448 7.08 59.35 6.13
C GLY A 448 7.16 57.81 6.12
N LYS A 449 8.13 57.19 5.43
CA LYS A 449 9.22 57.67 4.52
C LYS A 449 9.29 56.67 3.34
N ARG A 450 9.30 57.10 2.06
CA ARG A 450 10.48 57.40 1.19
C ARG A 450 11.49 56.23 1.11
N PHE A 451 12.08 55.84 -0.03
CA PHE A 451 12.09 56.27 -1.45
C PHE A 451 12.80 55.15 -2.29
N ALA A 452 12.84 55.07 -3.63
CA ALA A 452 12.13 55.71 -4.78
C ALA A 452 12.47 54.95 -6.10
N GLY A 453 11.79 55.25 -7.22
CA GLY A 453 12.08 54.74 -8.58
C GLY A 453 11.18 53.56 -9.02
N GLN A 454 10.75 53.42 -10.28
CA GLN A 454 10.98 54.23 -11.49
C GLN A 454 9.69 54.24 -12.36
N GLN A 455 9.48 55.27 -13.20
CA GLN A 455 8.28 55.42 -14.06
C GLN A 455 8.62 55.31 -15.55
N GLN A 456 7.62 54.92 -16.35
CA GLN A 456 7.36 55.58 -17.64
C GLN A 456 5.84 55.57 -17.99
N LYS A 457 5.44 56.46 -18.91
CA LYS A 457 4.07 56.74 -19.38
C LYS A 457 3.98 56.38 -20.90
N ALA A 458 2.88 56.49 -21.66
CA ALA A 458 1.72 57.38 -21.55
C ALA A 458 0.45 56.94 -22.33
N ALA A 459 -0.63 57.69 -22.05
CA ALA A 459 -1.72 58.23 -22.90
C ALA A 459 -2.05 57.59 -24.28
N ALA A 460 -3.31 57.39 -24.74
CA ALA A 460 -4.69 57.83 -24.40
C ALA A 460 -5.29 59.04 -25.18
N THR A 461 -6.12 58.74 -26.19
CA THR A 461 -7.23 59.51 -26.82
C THR A 461 -7.96 58.58 -27.82
N GLY A 462 -9.26 58.68 -28.16
CA GLY A 462 -10.41 59.41 -27.58
C GLY A 462 -11.62 59.52 -28.55
N LYS A 463 -12.87 59.61 -28.04
CA LYS A 463 -14.16 59.89 -28.74
C LYS A 463 -14.73 58.79 -29.69
N ALA A 464 -16.04 58.67 -29.98
CA ALA A 464 -17.29 59.17 -29.34
C ALA A 464 -18.57 58.43 -29.85
N ALA A 465 -19.71 58.65 -29.16
CA ALA A 465 -21.15 58.67 -29.53
C ALA A 465 -21.68 58.19 -30.93
N ALA A 466 -22.94 57.75 -31.12
CA ALA A 466 -24.06 57.34 -30.22
C ALA A 466 -25.28 56.79 -31.04
N ALA A 467 -26.31 56.26 -30.35
CA ALA A 467 -27.65 55.82 -30.83
C ALA A 467 -27.71 54.57 -31.74
N GLY A 468 -28.77 53.73 -31.72
CA GLY A 468 -29.91 53.65 -30.77
C GLY A 468 -31.07 52.77 -31.30
N ASN A 469 -31.91 52.21 -30.41
CA ASN A 469 -33.19 51.49 -30.67
C ASN A 469 -33.13 50.19 -31.53
N SER A 470 -34.03 49.20 -31.41
CA SER A 470 -35.15 48.94 -30.48
C SER A 470 -35.51 47.44 -30.39
N ALA A 471 -36.02 47.02 -29.23
CA ALA A 471 -37.08 46.03 -28.94
C ALA A 471 -37.20 44.64 -29.64
N ALA A 472 -37.78 43.68 -28.91
CA ALA A 472 -38.21 42.36 -29.38
C ALA A 472 -39.74 42.31 -29.65
N PRO A 473 -40.27 41.18 -30.15
CA PRO A 473 -41.63 40.74 -29.77
C PRO A 473 -41.71 39.27 -29.32
N GLN A 474 -42.86 38.89 -28.75
CA GLN A 474 -43.21 37.52 -28.35
C GLN A 474 -44.32 36.92 -29.24
N GLN A 475 -44.39 35.58 -29.25
CA GLN A 475 -45.54 34.69 -29.45
C GLN A 475 -46.79 35.15 -30.24
N GLU A 476 -47.20 34.32 -31.21
CA GLU A 476 -48.63 33.97 -31.37
C GLU A 476 -48.81 32.51 -31.84
N GLN A 477 -50.05 32.03 -32.00
CA GLN A 477 -50.41 30.61 -32.06
C GLN A 477 -51.16 30.20 -33.34
N ARG A 478 -50.92 28.95 -33.83
CA ARG A 478 -51.84 28.06 -34.60
C ARG A 478 -51.06 26.81 -35.09
N ALA A 479 -51.66 25.69 -35.54
CA ALA A 479 -52.82 24.90 -35.08
C ALA A 479 -52.98 23.68 -36.03
N ALA A 480 -53.08 22.44 -35.50
CA ALA A 480 -53.33 21.17 -36.23
C ALA A 480 -52.20 20.76 -37.25
N GLU A 481 -51.98 19.49 -37.64
CA GLU A 481 -52.89 18.33 -37.78
C GLU A 481 -52.35 16.97 -37.24
N ARG A 482 -53.14 15.91 -37.50
CA ARG A 482 -53.04 14.49 -37.08
C ARG A 482 -51.74 13.81 -37.56
N THR A 483 -51.23 12.76 -36.90
CA THR A 483 -51.81 11.40 -36.83
C THR A 483 -51.10 10.52 -35.79
N GLY A 484 -51.71 9.37 -35.40
CA GLY A 484 -51.03 8.29 -34.68
C GLY A 484 -51.50 8.01 -33.23
N SER A 485 -52.20 6.89 -33.05
CA SER A 485 -52.55 6.24 -31.76
C SER A 485 -52.30 4.72 -31.92
N PRO A 486 -52.43 3.81 -30.92
CA PRO A 486 -52.86 3.96 -29.53
C PRO A 486 -51.94 3.24 -28.50
N GLY A 487 -52.38 3.01 -27.25
CA GLY A 487 -51.64 2.13 -26.32
C GLY A 487 -52.09 2.09 -24.85
N SER A 488 -53.35 1.76 -24.53
CA SER A 488 -53.84 1.73 -23.15
C SER A 488 -53.57 0.40 -22.40
N ASN A 489 -52.69 0.46 -21.40
CA ASN A 489 -52.83 -0.15 -20.06
C ASN A 489 -53.70 -1.43 -19.90
N GLN A 490 -53.09 -2.58 -19.56
CA GLN A 490 -53.81 -3.63 -18.82
C GLN A 490 -52.90 -4.52 -17.93
N ARG A 491 -53.51 -5.06 -16.85
CA ARG A 491 -52.88 -5.82 -15.76
C ARG A 491 -52.72 -7.32 -16.08
N ARG A 492 -51.62 -7.95 -15.62
CA ARG A 492 -51.44 -9.38 -15.22
C ARG A 492 -49.95 -9.60 -14.85
N ASN A 493 -49.54 -10.51 -13.97
CA ASN A 493 -50.25 -11.33 -12.97
C ASN A 493 -49.26 -11.66 -11.81
N PHE A 494 -49.74 -12.04 -10.62
CA PHE A 494 -48.86 -12.54 -9.54
C PHE A 494 -48.35 -13.96 -9.85
N GLY A 495 -47.05 -14.18 -9.65
CA GLY A 495 -46.40 -15.49 -9.77
C GLY A 495 -45.57 -15.82 -8.53
N LYS A 496 -45.74 -17.04 -7.97
CA LYS A 496 -44.98 -17.51 -6.81
C LYS A 496 -43.51 -17.80 -7.16
N PRO A 497 -42.57 -17.71 -6.20
CA PRO A 497 -41.18 -18.09 -6.42
C PRO A 497 -41.06 -19.58 -6.77
N ARG A 498 -40.18 -19.90 -7.72
CA ARG A 498 -39.82 -21.27 -8.10
C ARG A 498 -38.57 -21.69 -7.32
N ASN A 499 -38.63 -22.81 -6.61
CA ASN A 499 -37.44 -23.41 -5.99
C ASN A 499 -36.45 -23.78 -7.10
N PHE A 500 -35.18 -23.36 -6.96
CA PHE A 500 -34.11 -23.73 -7.88
C PHE A 500 -33.14 -24.70 -7.19
N ASP A 501 -33.61 -25.93 -6.96
CA ASP A 501 -32.74 -27.01 -6.50
C ASP A 501 -31.90 -27.51 -7.69
N GLY A 502 -30.65 -27.04 -7.74
CA GLY A 502 -29.83 -27.00 -8.95
C GLY A 502 -28.48 -27.69 -8.80
N ARG A 503 -28.49 -28.94 -8.30
CA ARG A 503 -27.26 -29.78 -8.21
C ARG A 503 -26.66 -30.03 -9.59
N LYS A 504 -25.69 -29.20 -10.00
CA LYS A 504 -24.84 -29.48 -11.16
C LYS A 504 -23.99 -30.72 -10.87
N GLN A 505 -24.34 -31.83 -11.51
CA GLN A 505 -23.46 -33.00 -11.57
C GLN A 505 -22.16 -32.61 -12.28
N GLY A 506 -21.01 -32.83 -11.64
CA GLY A 506 -19.71 -32.73 -12.30
C GLY A 506 -19.51 -33.91 -13.24
N LYS A 507 -18.77 -33.69 -14.34
CA LYS A 507 -18.29 -34.80 -15.17
C LYS A 507 -17.38 -35.71 -14.32
N PRO A 508 -17.39 -37.05 -14.54
CA PRO A 508 -16.37 -37.89 -13.96
C PRO A 508 -14.99 -37.47 -14.49
N VAL A 509 -14.00 -37.47 -13.60
CA VAL A 509 -12.58 -37.31 -13.95
C VAL A 509 -12.00 -38.72 -14.06
N ASN A 510 -11.32 -39.04 -15.15
CA ASN A 510 -10.58 -40.31 -15.23
C ASN A 510 -9.42 -40.27 -14.22
N ILE A 511 -9.33 -41.30 -13.38
CA ILE A 511 -8.39 -41.37 -12.25
C ILE A 511 -7.06 -42.05 -12.65
N GLU A 512 -7.00 -42.62 -13.85
CA GLU A 512 -5.94 -43.54 -14.29
C GLU A 512 -4.57 -42.85 -14.51
N ASP A 513 -4.53 -41.56 -14.86
CA ASP A 513 -3.30 -40.75 -14.98
C ASP A 513 -2.93 -39.98 -13.69
N SER A 514 -3.38 -40.43 -12.52
CA SER A 514 -2.97 -39.83 -11.24
C SER A 514 -1.68 -40.46 -10.70
N PRO A 515 -0.60 -39.68 -10.45
CA PRO A 515 0.68 -40.22 -9.97
C PRO A 515 0.62 -40.87 -8.58
N PHE A 516 -0.50 -40.73 -7.86
CA PHE A 516 -0.74 -41.40 -6.58
C PHE A 516 -1.33 -42.81 -6.72
N ALA A 517 -1.86 -43.20 -7.88
CA ALA A 517 -2.43 -44.53 -8.11
C ALA A 517 -1.36 -45.64 -7.98
N ALA A 518 -0.16 -45.39 -8.49
CA ALA A 518 0.98 -46.31 -8.38
C ALA A 518 1.39 -46.59 -6.92
N LEU A 519 1.27 -45.59 -6.03
CA LEU A 519 1.58 -45.75 -4.60
C LEU A 519 0.52 -46.56 -3.84
N ALA A 520 -0.75 -46.51 -4.26
CA ALA A 520 -1.79 -47.38 -3.70
C ALA A 520 -1.53 -48.85 -4.05
N ALA A 521 -1.25 -49.15 -5.33
CA ALA A 521 -0.95 -50.50 -5.78
C ALA A 521 0.32 -51.09 -5.13
N LEU A 522 1.31 -50.26 -4.82
CA LEU A 522 2.53 -50.70 -4.13
C LEU A 522 2.29 -51.00 -2.63
N ARG A 523 1.42 -50.22 -1.97
CA ARG A 523 1.03 -50.42 -0.57
C ARG A 523 0.29 -51.73 -0.34
N ASP A 524 -0.62 -52.11 -1.23
CA ASP A 524 -1.39 -53.35 -1.06
C ASP A 524 -0.56 -54.60 -1.41
N LYS A 525 0.48 -54.47 -2.24
CA LYS A 525 1.52 -55.51 -2.44
C LYS A 525 2.43 -55.74 -1.23
N MET A 526 2.46 -54.85 -0.23
CA MET A 526 3.17 -55.06 1.04
C MET A 526 2.28 -55.62 2.16
N ARG A 527 1.13 -56.20 1.79
CA ARG A 527 0.12 -56.76 2.70
C ARG A 527 -0.32 -58.20 2.38
N GLN A 528 0.42 -58.88 1.50
CA GLN A 528 0.32 -60.31 1.20
C GLN A 528 1.60 -61.01 1.66
#